data_AF-A0A497BMZ9-F1
#
_entry.id   AF-A0A497BMZ9-F1
#
_cell.length_a   1.000
_cell.length_b   1.000
_cell.length_c   1.000
_cell.angle_alpha   90.00
_cell.angle_beta   90.00
_cell.angle_gamma   90.00
#
_symmetry.space_group_name_H-M   'P 1'
#
loop_
_entity.id
_entity.type
_entity.pdbx_description
1 polymer ?
#
loop_
_entity_poly.entity_id
_entity_poly.type
_entity_poly.pdbx_seq_one_letter_code
_entity_poly.pdbx_strand_id
1 'polypeptide(L)'
;METVRAFIAIPLPPPLLEQLAALQRQLKKQVPDRSVRWVRTEGVHLTLKFLGDTSTEKLPAIEQALAAAAQHSLPCTFIVEGIGCFPNPRRPRVVWVGVQEPTGRLAALQDAIEEMLMPLGYEPEGRGFTPHLTLGRVGRRASRS
;
A
#
# COMPACT_ATOMS: atom_id res chain seq x y z
N MET A 1 9.57 -6.99 -25.50
CA MET A 1 8.35 -7.13 -24.68
C MET A 1 8.14 -5.83 -23.93
N GLU A 2 6.95 -5.28 -24.02
CA GLU A 2 6.58 -4.07 -23.27
C GLU A 2 6.39 -4.44 -21.79
N THR A 3 6.92 -3.61 -20.90
CA THR A 3 6.84 -3.82 -19.44
C THR A 3 6.23 -2.61 -18.77
N VAL A 4 5.38 -2.85 -17.77
CA VAL A 4 4.82 -1.83 -16.89
C VAL A 4 5.23 -2.07 -15.45
N ARG A 5 5.32 -1.00 -14.66
CA ARG A 5 5.47 -1.13 -13.21
C ARG A 5 4.13 -1.40 -12.57
N ALA A 6 3.95 -2.60 -12.02
CA ALA A 6 2.67 -3.05 -11.49
C ALA A 6 2.72 -3.34 -9.99
N PHE A 7 1.56 -3.19 -9.36
CA PHE A 7 1.28 -3.60 -7.99
C PHE A 7 -0.22 -3.87 -7.86
N ILE A 8 -0.60 -4.59 -6.81
CA ILE A 8 -1.98 -4.95 -6.50
C ILE A 8 -2.39 -4.19 -5.24
N ALA A 9 -3.58 -3.60 -5.26
CA ALA A 9 -4.05 -2.77 -4.16
C ALA A 9 -5.58 -2.78 -4.05
N ILE A 10 -6.05 -2.44 -2.85
CA ILE A 10 -7.46 -2.15 -2.56
C ILE A 10 -7.65 -0.63 -2.63
N PRO A 11 -8.57 -0.12 -3.48
CA PRO A 11 -8.92 1.30 -3.50
C PRO A 11 -9.70 1.67 -2.24
N LEU A 12 -9.58 2.92 -1.82
CA LEU A 12 -10.25 3.41 -0.60
C LEU A 12 -11.56 4.13 -0.94
N PRO A 13 -12.60 3.99 -0.09
CA PRO A 13 -13.85 4.69 -0.31
C PRO A 13 -13.69 6.22 -0.14
N PRO A 14 -14.47 7.04 -0.85
CA PRO A 14 -14.33 8.51 -0.81
C PRO A 14 -14.34 9.14 0.60
N PRO A 15 -15.20 8.71 1.55
CA PRO A 15 -15.20 9.27 2.90
C PRO A 15 -13.85 9.10 3.62
N LEU A 16 -13.18 7.96 3.41
CA LEU A 16 -11.86 7.71 4.00
C LEU A 16 -10.80 8.59 3.33
N LEU A 17 -10.86 8.76 2.01
CA LEU A 17 -9.96 9.66 1.28
C LEU A 17 -10.09 11.11 1.79
N GLU A 18 -11.29 11.61 2.05
CA GLU A 18 -11.52 12.95 2.60
C GLU A 18 -10.87 13.13 3.98
N GLN A 19 -11.01 12.13 4.86
CA GLN A 19 -10.36 12.12 6.18
C GLN A 19 -8.83 12.11 6.06
N LEU A 20 -8.27 11.32 5.14
CA LEU A 20 -6.84 11.28 4.87
C LEU A 20 -6.33 12.62 4.29
N ALA A 21 -7.11 13.28 3.44
CA ALA A 21 -6.79 14.62 2.94
C ALA A 21 -6.72 15.64 4.08
N ALA A 22 -7.67 15.59 5.03
CA ALA A 22 -7.66 16.44 6.21
C ALA A 22 -6.42 16.18 7.08
N LEU A 23 -6.09 14.91 7.32
CA LEU A 23 -4.91 14.51 8.06
C LEU A 23 -3.61 15.00 7.37
N GLN A 24 -3.47 14.80 6.06
CA GLN A 24 -2.32 15.31 5.31
C GLN A 24 -2.20 16.85 5.40
N ARG A 25 -3.31 17.60 5.38
CA ARG A 25 -3.28 19.06 5.57
C ARG A 25 -2.77 19.45 6.95
N GLN A 26 -3.12 18.70 7.99
CA GLN A 26 -2.61 18.93 9.35
C GLN A 26 -1.11 18.61 9.44
N LEU A 27 -0.69 17.44 8.93
CA LEU A 27 0.71 17.02 8.97
C LEU A 27 1.63 17.93 8.15
N LYS A 28 1.16 18.43 7.00
CA LYS A 28 1.90 19.40 6.16
C LYS A 28 2.32 20.64 6.94
N LYS A 29 1.52 21.09 7.91
CA LYS A 29 1.81 22.27 8.73
C LYS A 29 2.85 22.01 9.83
N GLN A 30 3.14 20.74 10.12
CA GLN A 30 4.03 20.33 11.21
C GLN A 30 5.45 20.00 10.75
N VAL A 31 5.70 20.02 9.44
CA VAL A 31 7.00 19.67 8.85
C VAL A 31 7.54 20.82 8.00
N PRO A 32 8.86 20.96 7.86
CA PRO A 32 9.43 21.99 6.99
C PRO A 32 8.92 21.87 5.56
N ASP A 33 8.77 23.00 4.88
CA ASP A 33 8.33 23.03 3.50
C ASP A 33 9.20 22.14 2.60
N ARG A 34 8.54 21.39 1.70
CA ARG A 34 9.18 20.48 0.74
C ARG A 34 10.02 19.36 1.35
N SER A 35 9.96 19.15 2.67
CA SER A 35 10.61 18.02 3.36
C SER A 35 9.96 16.67 3.06
N VAL A 36 8.65 16.68 2.77
CA VAL A 36 7.86 15.49 2.43
C VAL A 36 7.18 15.70 1.08
N ARG A 37 7.38 14.74 0.17
CA ARG A 37 6.59 14.59 -1.04
C ARG A 37 5.31 13.82 -0.69
N TRP A 38 4.22 14.53 -0.53
CA TRP A 38 2.91 13.96 -0.20
C TRP A 38 2.32 13.21 -1.39
N VAL A 39 1.69 12.06 -1.12
CA VAL A 39 0.89 11.33 -2.10
C VAL A 39 -0.38 12.14 -2.36
N ARG A 40 -0.81 12.24 -3.62
CA ARG A 40 -2.13 12.81 -3.93
C ARG A 40 -3.20 11.93 -3.27
N THR A 41 -4.14 12.52 -2.56
CA THR A 41 -5.10 11.76 -1.76
C THR A 41 -5.80 10.68 -2.59
N GLU A 42 -6.19 11.01 -3.82
CA GLU A 42 -6.90 10.11 -4.75
C GLU A 42 -6.04 8.89 -5.16
N GLY A 43 -4.72 8.99 -5.00
CA GLY A 43 -3.78 7.89 -5.24
C GLY A 43 -3.42 7.09 -3.99
N VAL A 44 -3.99 7.40 -2.82
CA VAL A 44 -3.77 6.62 -1.60
C VAL A 44 -4.57 5.32 -1.70
N HIS A 45 -3.91 4.21 -1.40
CA HIS A 45 -4.46 2.87 -1.52
C HIS A 45 -3.81 1.96 -0.47
N LEU A 46 -4.44 0.82 -0.23
CA LEU A 46 -3.87 -0.26 0.58
C LEU A 46 -3.18 -1.26 -0.37
N THR A 47 -1.85 -1.28 -0.37
CA THR A 47 -1.08 -2.19 -1.23
C THR A 47 -1.09 -3.60 -0.66
N LEU A 48 -1.34 -4.60 -1.52
CA LEU A 48 -1.29 -6.03 -1.17
C LEU A 48 0.00 -6.70 -1.67
N LYS A 49 0.47 -6.35 -2.88
CA LYS A 49 1.72 -6.91 -3.43
C LYS A 49 2.33 -5.98 -4.48
N PHE A 50 3.65 -5.80 -4.44
CA PHE A 50 4.40 -5.16 -5.54
C PHE A 50 4.86 -6.23 -6.54
N LEU A 51 4.64 -6.00 -7.83
CA LEU A 51 5.03 -6.93 -8.90
C LEU A 51 6.31 -6.49 -9.63
N GLY A 52 6.72 -5.22 -9.46
CA GLY A 52 7.89 -4.67 -10.11
C GLY A 52 7.64 -4.43 -11.61
N ASP A 53 8.67 -4.64 -12.43
CA ASP A 53 8.56 -4.52 -13.89
C ASP A 53 7.92 -5.80 -14.45
N THR A 54 6.67 -5.69 -14.89
CA THR A 54 5.79 -6.78 -15.34
C THR A 54 5.57 -6.70 -16.84
N SER A 55 5.78 -7.82 -17.56
CA SER A 55 5.42 -7.93 -18.98
C SER A 55 3.91 -7.73 -19.15
N THR A 56 3.50 -6.90 -20.11
CA THR A 56 2.08 -6.67 -20.43
C THR A 56 1.35 -7.95 -20.85
N GLU A 57 2.07 -8.92 -21.41
CA GLU A 57 1.53 -10.24 -21.79
C GLU A 57 1.10 -11.09 -20.57
N LYS A 58 1.64 -10.81 -19.38
CA LYS A 58 1.25 -11.51 -18.14
C LYS A 58 -0.04 -10.94 -17.51
N LEU A 59 -0.50 -9.75 -17.92
CA LEU A 59 -1.63 -9.07 -17.29
C LEU A 59 -2.92 -9.91 -17.28
N PRO A 60 -3.33 -10.58 -18.39
CA PRO A 60 -4.54 -11.40 -18.37
C PRO A 60 -4.47 -12.57 -17.38
N ALA A 61 -3.30 -13.21 -17.24
CA ALA A 61 -3.10 -14.30 -16.29
C ALA A 61 -3.12 -13.80 -14.84
N ILE A 62 -2.55 -12.61 -14.58
CA ILE A 62 -2.60 -11.95 -13.27
C ILE A 62 -4.05 -11.61 -12.91
N GLU A 63 -4.83 -11.05 -13.83
CA GLU A 63 -6.24 -10.71 -13.59
C GLU A 63 -7.07 -11.95 -13.24
N GLN A 64 -6.86 -13.07 -13.94
CA GLN A 64 -7.52 -14.34 -13.63
C GLN A 64 -7.14 -14.87 -12.24
N ALA A 65 -5.85 -14.83 -11.90
CA ALA A 65 -5.35 -15.23 -10.58
C ALA A 65 -5.98 -14.37 -9.45
N LEU A 66 -6.08 -13.06 -9.65
CA LEU A 66 -6.71 -12.14 -8.70
C LEU A 66 -8.21 -12.38 -8.57
N ALA A 67 -8.91 -12.67 -9.67
CA ALA A 67 -10.33 -13.01 -9.63
C ALA A 67 -10.57 -14.28 -8.81
N ALA A 68 -9.74 -15.31 -8.99
CA ALA A 68 -9.82 -16.55 -8.23
C ALA A 68 -9.54 -16.34 -6.73
N ALA A 69 -8.53 -15.54 -6.38
CA ALA A 69 -8.25 -15.18 -4.98
C ALA A 69 -9.41 -14.40 -4.34
N ALA A 70 -9.96 -13.42 -5.07
CA ALA A 70 -11.06 -12.60 -4.59
C ALA A 70 -12.36 -13.37 -4.42
N GLN A 71 -12.64 -14.36 -5.29
CA GLN A 71 -13.87 -15.17 -5.22
C GLN A 71 -14.01 -15.95 -3.91
N HIS A 72 -12.89 -16.36 -3.30
CA HIS A 72 -12.87 -17.09 -2.04
C HIS A 72 -12.72 -16.17 -0.81
N SER A 73 -12.58 -14.87 -1.04
CA SER A 73 -12.33 -13.89 0.01
C SER A 73 -13.63 -13.33 0.58
N LEU A 74 -13.71 -13.26 1.91
CA LEU A 74 -14.84 -12.64 2.59
C LEU A 74 -14.61 -11.13 2.75
N PRO A 75 -15.66 -10.30 2.63
CA PRO A 75 -15.58 -8.90 2.99
C PRO A 75 -15.07 -8.71 4.42
N CYS A 76 -14.30 -7.66 4.65
CA CYS A 76 -13.82 -7.28 5.98
C CYS A 76 -13.97 -5.77 6.20
N THR A 77 -13.91 -5.37 7.47
CA THR A 77 -13.85 -3.97 7.87
C THR A 77 -12.56 -3.77 8.62
N PHE A 78 -11.83 -2.72 8.28
CA PHE A 78 -10.58 -2.36 8.93
C PHE A 78 -10.69 -0.97 9.56
N ILE A 79 -9.87 -0.74 10.59
CA ILE A 79 -9.70 0.54 11.26
C ILE A 79 -8.43 1.17 10.72
N VAL A 80 -8.49 2.47 10.42
CA VAL A 80 -7.33 3.25 9.97
C VAL A 80 -6.87 4.12 11.14
N GLU A 81 -5.74 3.77 11.73
CA GLU A 81 -5.24 4.45 12.93
C GLU A 81 -3.71 4.35 13.06
N GLY A 82 -3.16 5.23 13.90
CA GLY A 82 -1.73 5.26 14.18
C GLY A 82 -0.92 5.85 13.02
N ILE A 83 -0.08 6.84 13.31
CA ILE A 83 0.85 7.42 12.33
C ILE A 83 2.21 6.79 12.56
N GLY A 84 2.81 6.29 11.48
CA GLY A 84 4.10 5.65 11.53
C GLY A 84 5.01 6.08 10.38
N CYS A 85 6.22 5.53 10.39
CA CYS A 85 7.14 5.74 9.30
C CYS A 85 8.06 4.54 9.08
N PHE A 86 8.47 4.34 7.81
CA PHE A 86 9.49 3.35 7.44
C PHE A 86 10.83 4.00 7.06
N PRO A 87 11.95 3.29 7.28
CA PRO A 87 12.05 2.05 8.06
C PRO A 87 11.90 2.29 9.57
N ASN A 88 12.21 3.49 10.07
CA ASN A 88 12.06 3.87 11.47
C ASN A 88 12.10 5.41 11.65
N PRO A 89 11.72 5.93 12.83
CA PRO A 89 11.70 7.37 13.12
C PRO A 89 13.06 8.07 13.09
N ARG A 90 14.18 7.34 13.23
CA ARG A 90 15.53 7.95 13.15
C ARG A 90 15.91 8.30 11.72
N ARG A 91 15.37 7.58 10.72
CA ARG A 91 15.66 7.80 9.29
C ARG A 91 14.40 7.60 8.45
N PRO A 92 13.34 8.40 8.66
CA PRO A 92 12.09 8.19 7.95
C PRO A 92 12.27 8.41 6.44
N ARG A 93 11.58 7.59 5.66
CA ARG A 93 11.52 7.61 4.19
C ARG A 93 10.10 7.57 3.68
N VAL A 94 9.21 6.91 4.41
CA VAL A 94 7.77 6.83 4.13
C VAL A 94 7.04 7.22 5.40
N VAL A 95 6.04 8.09 5.29
CA VAL A 95 5.07 8.39 6.34
C VAL A 95 3.76 7.72 5.94
N TRP A 96 3.15 7.02 6.89
CA TRP A 96 1.96 6.22 6.65
C TRP A 96 1.00 6.26 7.84
N VAL A 97 -0.25 5.84 7.61
CA VAL A 97 -1.22 5.51 8.65
C VAL A 97 -1.49 4.01 8.65
N GLY A 98 -1.57 3.41 9.84
CA GLY A 98 -1.74 1.98 10.02
C GLY A 98 -3.14 1.52 9.65
N VAL A 99 -3.26 0.26 9.27
CA VAL A 99 -4.53 -0.42 9.04
C VAL A 99 -4.60 -1.60 9.98
N GLN A 100 -5.69 -1.69 10.75
CA GLN A 100 -5.95 -2.79 11.68
C GLN A 100 -7.18 -3.55 11.22
N GLU A 101 -7.02 -4.85 10.97
CA GLU A 101 -8.10 -5.75 10.60
C GLU A 101 -7.98 -7.01 11.46
N PRO A 102 -8.69 -7.08 12.60
CA PRO A 102 -8.43 -8.10 13.62
C PRO A 102 -8.96 -9.48 13.26
N THR A 103 -9.77 -9.63 12.21
CA THR A 103 -10.33 -10.94 11.82
C THR A 103 -9.37 -11.79 10.98
N GLY A 104 -8.26 -11.21 10.52
CA GLY A 104 -7.26 -11.90 9.71
C GLY A 104 -7.66 -12.12 8.25
N ARG A 105 -8.84 -11.62 7.83
CA ARG A 105 -9.35 -11.76 6.46
C ARG A 105 -8.51 -10.97 5.46
N LEU A 106 -8.04 -9.79 5.86
CA LEU A 106 -7.17 -8.99 4.99
C LEU A 106 -5.82 -9.67 4.76
N ALA A 107 -5.25 -10.27 5.82
CA ALA A 107 -4.02 -11.06 5.70
C ALA A 107 -4.24 -12.30 4.83
N ALA A 108 -5.32 -13.04 5.06
CA ALA A 108 -5.67 -14.22 4.26
C ALA A 108 -5.88 -13.89 2.76
N LEU A 109 -6.48 -12.73 2.44
CA LEU A 109 -6.58 -12.26 1.04
C LEU A 109 -5.19 -12.00 0.44
N GLN A 110 -4.29 -11.37 1.20
CA GLN A 110 -2.93 -11.11 0.72
C GLN A 110 -2.15 -12.42 0.53
N ASP A 111 -2.25 -13.38 1.47
CA ASP A 111 -1.65 -14.70 1.35
C ASP A 111 -2.18 -15.45 0.11
N ALA A 112 -3.50 -15.44 -0.13
CA ALA A 112 -4.10 -16.06 -1.31
C ALA A 112 -3.61 -15.42 -2.62
N ILE A 113 -3.39 -14.10 -2.63
CA ILE A 113 -2.80 -13.40 -3.79
C ILE A 113 -1.35 -13.83 -4.01
N GLU A 114 -0.56 -13.98 -2.95
CA GLU A 114 0.81 -14.47 -3.04
C GLU A 114 0.87 -15.88 -3.65
N GLU A 115 0.05 -16.80 -3.13
CA GLU A 115 -0.03 -18.18 -3.62
C GLU A 115 -0.45 -18.26 -5.09
N MET A 116 -1.46 -17.50 -5.50
CA MET A 116 -1.97 -17.52 -6.87
C MET A 116 -0.99 -16.92 -7.90
N LEU A 117 -0.08 -16.05 -7.46
CA LEU A 117 0.89 -15.39 -8.35
C LEU A 117 2.25 -16.10 -8.40
N MET A 118 2.54 -16.99 -7.45
CA MET A 118 3.77 -17.78 -7.43
C MET A 118 3.98 -18.59 -8.74
N PRO A 119 2.98 -19.31 -9.31
CA PRO A 119 3.14 -20.00 -10.60
C PRO A 119 3.43 -19.06 -11.79
N LEU A 120 3.11 -17.78 -11.67
CA LEU A 120 3.38 -16.76 -12.69
C LEU A 120 4.80 -16.14 -12.55
N GLY A 121 5.57 -16.62 -11.57
CA GLY A 121 6.95 -16.20 -11.29
C GLY A 121 7.04 -14.99 -10.35
N TYR A 122 6.02 -14.72 -9.54
CA TYR A 122 6.05 -13.68 -8.51
C TYR A 122 6.17 -14.30 -7.12
N GLU A 123 7.41 -14.38 -6.64
CA GLU A 123 7.69 -14.93 -5.31
C GLU A 123 7.06 -14.11 -4.17
N PRO A 124 6.70 -14.75 -3.04
CA PRO A 124 6.23 -14.05 -1.85
C PRO A 124 7.24 -13.07 -1.27
N GLU A 125 6.75 -11.96 -0.71
CA GLU A 125 7.62 -11.05 0.04
C GLU A 125 8.13 -11.74 1.32
N GLY A 126 9.46 -11.76 1.52
CA GLY A 126 10.07 -12.39 2.71
C GLY A 126 9.86 -11.64 4.03
N ARG A 127 9.07 -10.56 4.04
CA ARG A 127 8.74 -9.76 5.22
C ARG A 127 7.25 -9.90 5.52
N GLY A 128 6.89 -9.89 6.80
CA GLY A 128 5.49 -9.97 7.21
C GLY A 128 4.65 -8.84 6.62
N PHE A 129 3.42 -9.16 6.24
CA PHE A 129 2.45 -8.21 5.74
C PHE A 129 2.09 -7.18 6.82
N THR A 130 2.43 -5.92 6.57
CA THR A 130 2.16 -4.80 7.47
C THR A 130 1.24 -3.81 6.75
N PRO A 131 -0.08 -3.95 6.87
CA PRO A 131 -1.03 -3.15 6.10
C PRO A 131 -0.99 -1.68 6.55
N HIS A 132 -0.82 -0.79 5.59
CA HIS A 132 -0.67 0.65 5.82
C HIS A 132 -1.10 1.46 4.61
N LEU A 133 -1.47 2.72 4.83
CA LEU A 133 -1.78 3.68 3.78
C LEU A 133 -0.65 4.70 3.70
N THR A 134 0.09 4.73 2.59
CA THR A 134 1.20 5.66 2.42
C THR A 134 0.68 7.08 2.22
N LEU A 135 1.05 8.00 3.12
CA LEU A 135 0.68 9.41 3.06
C LEU A 135 1.72 10.26 2.35
N GLY A 136 3.00 9.94 2.49
CA GLY A 136 4.07 10.75 1.93
C GLY A 136 5.43 10.08 1.97
N ARG A 137 6.37 10.63 1.20
CA ARG A 137 7.76 10.17 1.15
C ARG A 137 8.69 11.30 1.57
N VAL A 138 9.54 11.03 2.54
CA VAL A 138 10.48 12.01 3.11
C VAL A 138 11.66 12.20 2.15
N GLY A 139 11.92 13.45 1.77
CA GLY A 139 13.05 13.82 0.92
C GLY A 139 14.37 13.79 1.67
N ARG A 140 15.50 13.56 0.97
CA ARG A 140 16.84 13.44 1.57
C ARG A 140 17.25 14.64 2.44
N ARG A 141 16.73 15.85 2.17
CA ARG A 141 17.03 17.09 2.92
C ARG A 141 16.30 17.23 4.27
N ALA A 142 15.29 16.42 4.57
CA ALA A 142 14.51 16.53 5.81
C ALA A 142 15.20 15.93 7.05
N SER A 143 16.32 15.22 6.87
CA SER A 143 17.03 14.50 7.94
C SER A 143 18.15 15.29 8.62
N ARG A 144 18.22 16.61 8.37
CA ARG A 144 19.19 17.53 8.97
C ARG A 144 18.47 18.77 9.50
N SER A 145 17.87 18.64 10.67
CA SER A 145 17.54 19.75 11.57
C SER A 145 17.68 19.22 12.99
#